data_AF-A0A8D0YPT3-F1
#
_entry.id   AF-A0A8D0YPT3-F1
#
_cell.length_a   1.000
_cell.length_b   1.000
_cell.length_c   1.000
_cell.angle_alpha   90.00
_cell.angle_beta   90.00
_cell.angle_gamma   90.00
#
_symmetry.space_group_name_H-M   'P 1'
#
loop_
_entity.id
_entity.type
_entity.pdbx_description
1 polymer ?
#
loop_
_entity_poly.entity_id
_entity_poly.type
_entity_poly.pdbx_seq_one_letter_code
_entity_poly.pdbx_strand_id
1 'polypeptide(L)'
;SGSLLESTLTIMVLIQYITYLYGLVCLVFFFFQDAEEYTDLPVRHNEDHMNSELAKCLPLESNPHSFDSPHTKAHLLLQAHLSRTMLPCPDYDTDTKTVLDQALRVCQAMLDVAADQGWLVTVLNITNLVQMVIQGRWLKDSSLLTIPHIENNHLHIFRKWSPGVKGPRAGHHGFIECLPELIHACGGKDHIFSSMIEKELPATKMKQAWNFLSHLPVIDVGLSVKGWWDDSAEGHDELSITTVTSDKRNDNRWVKLHADQEYVLQVSLQRVNLGFHKGKQDSHAVTPRFPKSKDEGWFLILGEVDKRELIALKRVGYVRNHHLVSISFYTPEVPGRYIYTLYFMSDCYLGLDQQYDIHLNVIPASVSAQADEELSDALADLKVK
;
A
#
# COMPACT_ATOMS: atom_id res chain seq x y z
N SER A 1 -29.90 -0.17 18.03
CA SER A 1 -29.94 -0.39 16.56
C SER A 1 -30.01 0.92 15.77
N GLY A 2 -30.56 2.02 16.32
CA GLY A 2 -30.54 3.34 15.65
C GLY A 2 -29.18 4.06 15.66
N SER A 3 -28.39 3.94 16.74
CA SER A 3 -27.11 4.68 16.87
C SER A 3 -26.04 4.23 15.87
N LEU A 4 -25.84 2.93 15.68
CA LEU A 4 -24.88 2.39 14.70
C LEU A 4 -25.19 2.82 13.26
N LEU A 5 -26.47 2.89 12.88
CA LEU A 5 -26.86 3.33 11.53
C LEU A 5 -26.65 4.83 11.32
N GLU A 6 -26.89 5.67 12.33
CA GLU A 6 -26.60 7.10 12.28
C GLU A 6 -25.07 7.37 12.25
N SER A 7 -24.28 6.61 13.00
CA SER A 7 -22.81 6.65 12.92
C SER A 7 -22.32 6.27 11.52
N THR A 8 -22.88 5.21 10.93
CA THR A 8 -22.48 4.72 9.61
C THR A 8 -22.82 5.72 8.49
N LEU A 9 -24.01 6.32 8.52
CA LEU A 9 -24.39 7.34 7.52
C LEU A 9 -23.52 8.61 7.64
N THR A 10 -23.21 9.03 8.86
CA THR A 10 -22.37 10.20 9.12
C THR A 10 -20.94 9.94 8.65
N ILE A 11 -20.40 8.75 8.94
CA ILE A 11 -19.09 8.28 8.45
C ILE A 11 -19.07 8.24 6.92
N MET A 12 -20.10 7.71 6.25
CA MET A 12 -20.15 7.62 4.79
C MET A 12 -20.18 9.00 4.11
N VAL A 13 -21.01 9.92 4.59
CA VAL A 13 -21.12 11.29 4.04
C VAL A 13 -19.81 12.08 4.27
N LEU A 14 -19.15 11.88 5.41
CA LEU A 14 -17.89 12.54 5.74
C LEU A 14 -16.69 11.98 4.96
N ILE A 15 -16.59 10.66 4.78
CA ILE A 15 -15.52 10.05 3.94
C ILE A 15 -15.57 10.62 2.53
N GLN A 16 -16.75 10.71 1.92
CA GLN A 16 -16.89 11.21 0.56
C GLN A 16 -16.52 12.69 0.44
N TYR A 17 -16.95 13.53 1.38
CA TYR A 17 -16.66 14.97 1.36
C TYR A 17 -15.17 15.28 1.63
N ILE A 18 -14.51 14.50 2.49
CA ILE A 18 -13.13 14.75 2.93
C ILE A 18 -12.10 14.24 1.93
N THR A 19 -12.32 13.06 1.31
CA THR A 19 -11.46 12.61 0.20
C THR A 19 -11.52 13.60 -0.96
N TYR A 20 -12.68 14.22 -1.19
CA TYR A 20 -12.91 15.14 -2.31
C TYR A 20 -12.19 16.49 -2.17
N LEU A 21 -12.10 17.07 -0.96
CA LEU A 21 -11.55 18.42 -0.79
C LEU A 21 -10.05 18.49 -0.42
N TYR A 22 -9.46 17.50 0.25
CA TYR A 22 -8.25 17.78 1.04
C TYR A 22 -7.09 16.74 1.00
N GLY A 23 -7.27 15.59 0.34
CA GLY A 23 -6.21 14.57 0.22
C GLY A 23 -5.84 13.84 1.53
N LEU A 24 -4.79 13.00 1.48
CA LEU A 24 -4.32 12.12 2.57
C LEU A 24 -4.23 12.85 3.94
N VAL A 25 -3.81 14.12 3.93
CA VAL A 25 -3.59 14.94 5.12
C VAL A 25 -4.89 15.35 5.83
N CYS A 26 -6.07 15.35 5.22
CA CYS A 26 -7.31 15.51 5.99
C CYS A 26 -7.95 14.19 6.38
N LEU A 27 -7.65 13.11 5.64
CA LEU A 27 -8.17 11.78 5.92
C LEU A 27 -7.58 11.20 7.21
N VAL A 28 -6.28 11.38 7.46
CA VAL A 28 -5.65 11.02 8.76
C VAL A 28 -6.16 11.89 9.90
N PHE A 29 -6.57 13.12 9.61
CA PHE A 29 -6.75 14.15 10.63
C PHE A 29 -8.18 14.27 11.15
N PHE A 30 -9.15 14.19 10.25
CA PHE A 30 -10.56 14.19 10.61
C PHE A 30 -10.96 12.90 11.35
N PHE A 31 -10.46 11.74 10.90
CA PHE A 31 -10.87 10.47 11.48
C PHE A 31 -10.43 10.25 12.93
N PHE A 32 -9.27 10.77 13.33
CA PHE A 32 -8.81 10.61 14.71
C PHE A 32 -9.40 11.66 15.65
N GLN A 33 -9.84 12.81 15.13
CA GLN A 33 -10.45 13.86 15.94
C GLN A 33 -11.89 13.55 16.38
N ASP A 34 -12.62 12.69 15.67
CA ASP A 34 -14.02 12.35 15.98
C ASP A 34 -14.29 10.84 16.17
N ALA A 35 -13.27 9.98 16.11
CA ALA A 35 -13.46 8.54 16.33
C ALA A 35 -13.85 8.24 17.79
N GLU A 36 -15.01 7.59 17.97
CA GLU A 36 -15.59 7.23 19.26
C GLU A 36 -14.64 6.32 20.08
N GLU A 37 -13.78 5.55 19.40
CA GLU A 37 -12.77 4.68 20.01
C GLU A 37 -11.72 5.43 20.84
N TYR A 38 -11.56 6.74 20.65
CA TYR A 38 -10.63 7.58 21.42
C TYR A 38 -11.29 8.34 22.57
N THR A 39 -12.61 8.26 22.73
CA THR A 39 -13.35 8.97 23.78
C THR A 39 -12.84 8.63 25.19
N ASP A 40 -12.45 7.38 25.39
CA ASP A 40 -11.96 6.86 26.68
C ASP A 40 -10.44 6.99 26.87
N LEU A 41 -9.72 7.67 25.97
CA LEU A 41 -8.27 7.89 26.14
C LEU A 41 -8.03 8.75 27.39
N PRO A 42 -7.19 8.31 28.35
CA PRO A 42 -7.03 9.03 29.61
C PRO A 42 -6.38 10.39 29.37
N VAL A 43 -7.03 11.45 29.85
CA VAL A 43 -6.45 12.80 29.94
C VAL A 43 -6.20 13.08 31.42
N ARG A 44 -4.92 13.12 31.80
CA ARG A 44 -4.50 13.31 33.19
C ARG A 44 -4.36 14.80 33.49
N HIS A 45 -4.34 15.16 34.77
CA HIS A 45 -4.10 16.54 35.19
C HIS A 45 -2.76 17.05 34.64
N ASN A 46 -2.75 18.30 34.15
CA ASN A 46 -1.58 19.01 33.61
C ASN A 46 -1.09 18.51 32.22
N GLU A 47 -1.79 17.56 31.60
CA GLU A 47 -1.47 17.11 30.24
C GLU A 47 -1.88 18.13 29.17
N ASP A 48 -2.78 19.07 29.46
CA ASP A 48 -3.17 20.17 28.57
C ASP A 48 -1.97 21.05 28.19
N HIS A 49 -1.14 21.42 29.17
CA HIS A 49 0.11 22.15 28.92
C HIS A 49 1.12 21.29 28.13
N MET A 50 1.25 20.01 28.48
CA MET A 50 2.17 19.08 27.80
C MET A 50 1.76 18.84 26.34
N ASN A 51 0.46 18.74 26.08
CA ASN A 51 -0.14 18.62 24.75
C ASN A 51 0.11 19.89 23.93
N SER A 52 -0.05 21.07 24.53
CA SER A 52 0.29 22.35 23.90
C SER A 52 1.77 22.44 23.50
N GLU A 53 2.70 22.04 24.37
CA GLU A 53 4.13 22.03 24.03
C GLU A 53 4.48 20.99 22.97
N LEU A 54 3.86 19.81 23.03
CA LEU A 54 4.03 18.77 22.02
C LEU A 54 3.55 19.26 20.64
N ALA A 55 2.39 19.91 20.58
CA ALA A 55 1.80 20.43 19.34
C ALA A 55 2.74 21.36 18.56
N LYS A 56 3.53 22.18 19.25
CA LYS A 56 4.51 23.09 18.61
C LYS A 56 5.61 22.35 17.84
N CYS A 57 5.87 21.09 18.19
CA CYS A 57 6.88 20.25 17.55
C CYS A 57 6.32 19.39 16.40
N LEU A 58 5.02 19.48 16.11
CA LEU A 58 4.33 18.62 15.16
C LEU A 58 3.99 19.39 13.87
N PRO A 59 3.98 18.72 12.71
CA PRO A 59 3.68 19.37 11.43
C PRO A 59 2.21 19.83 11.33
N LEU A 60 1.35 19.13 12.08
CA LEU A 60 -0.06 19.35 12.35
C LEU A 60 -0.48 20.56 13.17
N GLU A 61 -1.14 21.58 12.64
CA GLU A 61 -1.82 22.52 13.53
C GLU A 61 -2.98 21.82 14.25
N SER A 62 -3.11 22.07 15.56
CA SER A 62 -4.17 21.55 16.41
C SER A 62 -4.94 22.70 17.04
N ASN A 63 -6.22 22.47 17.35
CA ASN A 63 -7.06 23.49 17.97
C ASN A 63 -6.52 23.82 19.37
N PRO A 64 -6.09 25.07 19.64
CA PRO A 64 -5.51 25.45 20.93
C PRO A 64 -6.46 25.31 22.12
N HIS A 65 -7.77 25.23 21.86
CA HIS A 65 -8.81 25.18 22.88
C HIS A 65 -9.25 23.75 23.25
N SER A 66 -8.63 22.72 22.69
CA SER A 66 -9.04 21.32 22.89
C SER A 66 -7.94 20.42 23.45
N PHE A 67 -6.88 20.98 24.06
CA PHE A 67 -5.75 20.18 24.58
C PHE A 67 -6.09 19.31 25.79
N ASP A 68 -7.25 19.52 26.40
CA ASP A 68 -7.87 18.67 27.42
C ASP A 68 -8.73 17.54 26.83
N SER A 69 -8.93 17.51 25.50
CA SER A 69 -9.74 16.50 24.83
C SER A 69 -8.95 15.20 24.55
N PRO A 70 -9.54 14.02 24.84
CA PRO A 70 -9.00 12.71 24.46
C PRO A 70 -8.66 12.61 22.97
N HIS A 71 -9.50 13.17 22.10
CA HIS A 71 -9.30 13.14 20.65
C HIS A 71 -8.11 13.99 20.19
N THR A 72 -7.94 15.17 20.80
CA THR A 72 -6.78 16.01 20.51
C THR A 72 -5.50 15.32 20.96
N LYS A 73 -5.51 14.68 22.12
CA LYS A 73 -4.39 13.87 22.59
C LYS A 73 -4.09 12.71 21.63
N ALA A 74 -5.08 11.94 21.21
CA ALA A 74 -4.92 10.85 20.24
C ALA A 74 -4.27 11.33 18.93
N HIS A 75 -4.75 12.47 18.41
CA HIS A 75 -4.21 13.12 17.22
C HIS A 75 -2.73 13.54 17.42
N LEU A 76 -2.38 14.17 18.54
CA LEU A 76 -1.00 14.58 18.81
C LEU A 76 -0.07 13.37 18.95
N LEU A 77 -0.53 12.30 19.61
CA LEU A 77 0.23 11.05 19.78
C LEU A 77 0.49 10.36 18.44
N LEU A 78 -0.51 10.29 17.57
CA LEU A 78 -0.35 9.72 16.23
C LEU A 78 0.68 10.53 15.42
N GLN A 79 0.57 11.86 15.42
CA GLN A 79 1.53 12.73 14.75
C GLN A 79 2.94 12.61 15.32
N ALA A 80 3.07 12.51 16.64
CA ALA A 80 4.35 12.33 17.32
C ALA A 80 4.97 10.98 16.94
N HIS A 81 4.16 9.93 16.80
CA HIS A 81 4.60 8.62 16.32
C HIS A 81 5.12 8.68 14.87
N LEU A 82 4.37 9.31 13.97
CA LEU A 82 4.79 9.47 12.56
C LEU A 82 6.02 10.36 12.40
N SER A 83 6.15 11.39 13.24
CA SER A 83 7.29 12.32 13.26
C SER A 83 8.48 11.79 14.07
N ARG A 84 8.29 10.71 14.82
CA ARG A 84 9.28 10.14 15.77
C ARG A 84 9.75 11.16 16.81
N THR A 85 8.84 12.02 17.26
CA THR A 85 9.09 13.06 18.27
C THR A 85 9.25 12.41 19.65
N MET A 86 10.09 13.01 20.51
CA MET A 86 10.21 12.58 21.90
C MET A 86 8.94 12.88 22.67
N LEU A 87 8.40 11.87 23.35
CA LEU A 87 7.19 12.01 24.14
C LEU A 87 7.50 12.65 25.50
N PRO A 88 6.58 13.46 26.07
CA PRO A 88 6.82 14.19 27.31
C PRO A 88 7.08 13.32 28.54
N CYS A 89 6.43 12.16 28.64
CA CYS A 89 6.59 11.23 29.77
C CYS A 89 6.22 9.79 29.37
N PRO A 90 6.60 8.77 30.17
CA PRO A 90 6.33 7.36 29.87
C PRO A 90 4.85 6.97 29.76
N ASP A 91 3.95 7.76 30.36
CA ASP A 91 2.51 7.53 30.22
C ASP A 91 2.04 7.72 28.78
N TYR A 92 2.62 8.69 28.06
CA TYR A 92 2.32 8.94 26.64
C TYR A 92 2.75 7.76 25.77
N ASP A 93 3.81 7.02 26.12
CA ASP A 93 4.18 5.79 25.40
C ASP A 93 3.06 4.73 25.50
N THR A 94 2.46 4.59 26.69
CA THR A 94 1.38 3.63 26.90
C THR A 94 0.11 4.06 26.15
N ASP A 95 -0.22 5.35 26.23
CA ASP A 95 -1.37 5.92 25.52
C ASP A 95 -1.18 5.82 24.00
N THR A 96 0.04 6.02 23.49
CA THR A 96 0.38 5.86 22.07
C THR A 96 0.11 4.43 21.60
N LYS A 97 0.46 3.40 22.38
CA LYS A 97 0.19 2.00 22.00
C LYS A 97 -1.30 1.74 21.82
N THR A 98 -2.14 2.28 22.71
CA THR A 98 -3.60 2.20 22.61
C THR A 98 -4.09 2.92 21.36
N VAL A 99 -3.58 4.12 21.09
CA VAL A 99 -3.93 4.89 19.89
C VAL A 99 -3.58 4.13 18.61
N LEU A 100 -2.37 3.57 18.53
CA LEU A 100 -1.93 2.82 17.34
C LEU A 100 -2.71 1.52 17.11
N ASP A 101 -3.24 0.91 18.16
CA ASP A 101 -4.09 -0.28 18.03
C ASP A 101 -5.46 0.07 17.44
N GLN A 102 -6.11 1.11 17.96
CA GLN A 102 -7.39 1.57 17.43
C GLN A 102 -7.23 2.16 16.03
N ALA A 103 -6.11 2.84 15.75
CA ALA A 103 -5.77 3.39 14.43
C ALA A 103 -5.91 2.33 13.34
N LEU A 104 -5.32 1.15 13.54
CA LEU A 104 -5.33 0.09 12.54
C LEU A 104 -6.74 -0.47 12.35
N ARG A 105 -7.51 -0.65 13.44
CA ARG A 105 -8.90 -1.14 13.38
C ARG A 105 -9.81 -0.19 12.61
N VAL A 106 -9.72 1.11 12.90
CA VAL A 106 -10.46 2.16 12.20
C VAL A 106 -10.08 2.19 10.73
N CYS A 107 -8.77 2.14 10.40
CA CYS A 107 -8.32 2.08 9.01
C CYS A 107 -8.89 0.86 8.27
N GLN A 108 -8.98 -0.32 8.91
CA GLN A 108 -9.57 -1.50 8.27
C GLN A 108 -11.05 -1.29 7.96
N ALA A 109 -11.82 -0.79 8.93
CA ALA A 109 -13.25 -0.53 8.73
C ALA A 109 -13.49 0.51 7.61
N MET A 110 -12.70 1.59 7.60
CA MET A 110 -12.76 2.59 6.54
C MET A 110 -12.40 2.02 5.17
N LEU A 111 -11.41 1.13 5.10
CA LEU A 111 -10.98 0.52 3.85
C LEU A 111 -12.10 -0.33 3.28
N ASP A 112 -12.78 -1.11 4.11
CA ASP A 112 -13.87 -1.99 3.69
C ASP A 112 -15.09 -1.17 3.21
N VAL A 113 -15.43 -0.07 3.91
CA VAL A 113 -16.49 0.86 3.46
C VAL A 113 -16.11 1.54 2.15
N ALA A 114 -14.89 2.06 2.03
CA ALA A 114 -14.44 2.71 0.81
C ALA A 114 -14.38 1.74 -0.38
N ALA A 115 -14.09 0.46 -0.12
CA ALA A 115 -14.08 -0.58 -1.12
C ALA A 115 -15.49 -0.94 -1.60
N ASP A 116 -16.43 -1.11 -0.68
CA ASP A 116 -17.84 -1.34 -0.97
C ASP A 116 -18.46 -0.20 -1.81
N GLN A 117 -18.04 1.04 -1.56
CA GLN A 117 -18.51 2.22 -2.28
C GLN A 117 -17.75 2.51 -3.59
N GLY A 118 -16.75 1.70 -3.95
CA GLY A 118 -16.01 1.91 -5.20
C GLY A 118 -15.06 3.13 -5.19
N TRP A 119 -14.62 3.61 -4.02
CA TRP A 119 -13.82 4.84 -3.90
C TRP A 119 -12.31 4.59 -3.99
N LEU A 120 -11.75 4.57 -5.20
CA LEU A 120 -10.33 4.27 -5.45
C LEU A 120 -9.38 5.17 -4.65
N VAL A 121 -9.55 6.48 -4.75
CA VAL A 121 -8.65 7.46 -4.12
C VAL A 121 -8.67 7.31 -2.60
N THR A 122 -9.84 7.05 -2.01
CA THR A 122 -10.00 6.82 -0.57
C THR A 122 -9.26 5.55 -0.15
N VAL A 123 -9.45 4.45 -0.89
CA VAL A 123 -8.78 3.16 -0.64
C VAL A 123 -7.25 3.31 -0.66
N LEU A 124 -6.70 3.96 -1.69
CA LEU A 124 -5.25 4.22 -1.80
C LEU A 124 -4.72 5.10 -0.66
N ASN A 125 -5.49 6.08 -0.21
CA ASN A 125 -5.08 6.93 0.90
C ASN A 125 -5.10 6.16 2.24
N ILE A 126 -6.08 5.30 2.46
CA ILE A 126 -6.16 4.49 3.67
C ILE A 126 -5.03 3.46 3.72
N THR A 127 -4.68 2.82 2.60
CA THR A 127 -3.54 1.88 2.56
C THR A 127 -2.21 2.57 2.86
N ASN A 128 -1.98 3.77 2.30
CA ASN A 128 -0.83 4.60 2.65
C ASN A 128 -0.80 4.96 4.16
N LEU A 129 -1.95 5.30 4.74
CA LEU A 129 -2.06 5.58 6.17
C LEU A 129 -1.69 4.35 7.02
N VAL A 130 -2.17 3.17 6.65
CA VAL A 130 -1.83 1.91 7.34
C VAL A 130 -0.30 1.70 7.36
N GLN A 131 0.37 1.89 6.23
CA GLN A 131 1.84 1.78 6.13
C GLN A 131 2.54 2.84 7.00
N MET A 132 2.07 4.09 6.99
CA MET A 132 2.60 5.18 7.81
C MET A 132 2.51 4.84 9.30
N VAL A 133 1.36 4.37 9.77
CA VAL A 133 1.11 3.96 11.17
C VAL A 133 2.04 2.81 11.56
N ILE A 134 2.21 1.81 10.70
CA ILE A 134 3.02 0.63 11.02
C ILE A 134 4.52 0.95 11.03
N GLN A 135 5.01 1.77 10.08
CA GLN A 135 6.41 2.16 10.01
C GLN A 135 6.78 3.33 10.94
N GLY A 136 5.79 4.07 11.44
CA GLY A 136 5.98 5.29 12.21
C GLY A 136 6.76 6.33 11.42
N ARG A 137 6.29 6.64 10.20
CA ARG A 137 6.92 7.56 9.24
C ARG A 137 5.83 8.27 8.44
N TRP A 138 6.12 9.47 7.96
CA TRP A 138 5.25 10.15 7.00
C TRP A 138 5.46 9.60 5.58
N LEU A 139 4.41 9.58 4.77
CA LEU A 139 4.51 9.15 3.36
C LEU A 139 5.51 9.99 2.54
N LYS A 140 5.65 11.28 2.88
CA LYS A 140 6.57 12.22 2.22
C LYS A 140 8.04 11.99 2.57
N ASP A 141 8.34 11.19 3.60
CA ASP A 141 9.70 10.89 4.00
C ASP A 141 10.37 9.97 2.96
N SER A 142 11.70 10.07 2.79
CA SER A 142 12.41 9.12 1.92
C SER A 142 12.23 7.69 2.44
N SER A 143 11.89 6.76 1.54
CA SER A 143 11.77 5.33 1.88
C SER A 143 13.06 4.73 2.43
N LEU A 144 14.23 5.34 2.15
CA LEU A 144 15.53 4.93 2.70
C LEU A 144 15.59 5.07 4.23
N LEU A 145 14.78 5.95 4.80
CA LEU A 145 14.68 6.16 6.25
C LEU A 145 13.93 5.03 6.97
N THR A 146 13.37 4.07 6.24
CA THR A 146 12.85 2.83 6.83
C THR A 146 13.98 1.93 7.34
N ILE A 147 15.18 2.06 6.77
CA ILE A 147 16.35 1.26 7.12
C ILE A 147 16.85 1.65 8.52
N PRO A 148 17.10 0.69 9.42
CA PRO A 148 17.67 0.95 10.74
C PRO A 148 18.97 1.75 10.66
N HIS A 149 19.15 2.70 11.58
CA HIS A 149 20.34 3.57 11.68
C HIS A 149 20.55 4.56 10.53
N ILE A 150 19.67 4.57 9.52
CA ILE A 150 19.70 5.58 8.46
C ILE A 150 18.84 6.77 8.90
N GLU A 151 19.46 7.95 8.87
CA GLU A 151 18.89 9.23 9.28
C GLU A 151 18.98 10.21 8.11
N ASN A 152 18.29 11.36 8.22
CA ASN A 152 18.22 12.35 7.15
C ASN A 152 19.61 12.86 6.71
N ASN A 153 20.55 12.97 7.63
CA ASN A 153 21.93 13.35 7.35
C ASN A 153 22.66 12.32 6.47
N HIS A 154 22.28 11.03 6.45
CA HIS A 154 22.94 9.99 5.66
C HIS A 154 22.46 9.93 4.20
N LEU A 155 21.29 10.51 3.87
CA LEU A 155 20.66 10.37 2.55
C LEU A 155 21.54 10.89 1.39
N HIS A 156 22.37 11.91 1.65
CA HIS A 156 23.23 12.50 0.62
C HIS A 156 24.30 11.54 0.08
N ILE A 157 24.60 10.46 0.80
CA ILE A 157 25.65 9.49 0.45
C ILE A 157 25.17 8.56 -0.66
N PHE A 158 23.93 8.09 -0.56
CA PHE A 158 23.28 7.27 -1.57
C PHE A 158 23.16 8.01 -2.91
N ARG A 159 22.91 9.32 -2.87
CA ARG A 159 22.93 10.20 -4.04
C ARG A 159 24.31 10.29 -4.70
N LYS A 160 25.39 10.37 -3.92
CA LYS A 160 26.76 10.55 -4.45
C LYS A 160 27.43 9.25 -4.88
N TRP A 161 26.85 8.11 -4.57
CA TRP A 161 27.45 6.83 -4.87
C TRP A 161 27.47 6.58 -6.39
N SER A 162 28.63 6.17 -6.90
CA SER A 162 28.79 5.73 -8.28
C SER A 162 29.35 4.32 -8.30
N PRO A 163 28.72 3.36 -8.99
CA PRO A 163 29.36 2.08 -9.23
C PRO A 163 30.61 2.37 -10.07
N GLY A 164 31.79 1.97 -9.60
CA GLY A 164 33.07 2.18 -10.30
C GLY A 164 33.19 1.47 -11.66
N VAL A 165 32.08 0.98 -12.23
CA VAL A 165 31.99 0.27 -13.50
C VAL A 165 31.63 1.26 -14.61
N LYS A 166 32.64 1.73 -15.34
CA LYS A 166 32.45 2.48 -16.60
C LYS A 166 32.23 1.49 -17.74
N GLY A 167 31.02 1.39 -18.29
CA GLY A 167 30.77 0.60 -19.50
C GLY A 167 29.34 0.71 -20.06
N PRO A 168 29.10 0.34 -21.34
CA PRO A 168 27.81 0.53 -22.03
C PRO A 168 26.66 -0.34 -21.49
N ARG A 169 26.94 -1.23 -20.53
CA ARG A 169 25.97 -2.10 -19.83
C ARG A 169 25.79 -1.70 -18.35
N ALA A 170 26.36 -0.58 -17.92
CA ALA A 170 26.16 -0.04 -16.57
C ALA A 170 24.74 0.55 -16.48
N GLY A 171 23.76 -0.32 -16.28
CA GLY A 171 22.35 0.02 -16.20
C GLY A 171 21.97 0.74 -14.90
N HIS A 172 22.68 1.80 -14.52
CA HIS A 172 22.22 2.95 -13.72
C HIS A 172 23.44 3.80 -13.34
N HIS A 173 23.61 4.95 -13.99
CA HIS A 173 24.31 6.10 -13.41
C HIS A 173 23.22 6.96 -12.77
N GLY A 174 22.77 6.63 -11.56
CA GLY A 174 21.59 7.27 -11.00
C GLY A 174 21.72 7.44 -9.50
N PHE A 175 21.49 8.66 -9.04
CA PHE A 175 21.29 9.00 -7.65
C PHE A 175 20.32 8.00 -7.01
N ILE A 176 20.71 7.35 -5.91
CA ILE A 176 19.79 6.47 -5.17
C ILE A 176 18.96 7.36 -4.24
N GLU A 177 17.66 7.45 -4.48
CA GLU A 177 16.70 8.26 -3.72
C GLU A 177 15.66 7.41 -3.00
N CYS A 178 15.40 6.20 -3.49
CA CYS A 178 14.39 5.29 -2.95
C CYS A 178 14.92 3.87 -2.67
N LEU A 179 14.09 3.09 -2.00
CA LEU A 179 14.42 1.74 -1.53
C LEU A 179 14.58 0.73 -2.68
N PRO A 180 13.71 0.71 -3.71
CA PRO A 180 13.89 -0.16 -4.88
C PRO A 180 15.22 0.09 -5.61
N GLU A 181 15.62 1.35 -5.79
CA GLU A 181 16.91 1.72 -6.40
C GLU A 181 18.10 1.21 -5.58
N LEU A 182 18.04 1.36 -4.25
CA LEU A 182 19.08 0.85 -3.37
C LEU A 182 19.18 -0.68 -3.45
N ILE A 183 18.04 -1.37 -3.38
CA ILE A 183 17.96 -2.83 -3.49
C ILE A 183 18.58 -3.30 -4.82
N HIS A 184 18.22 -2.63 -5.92
CA HIS A 184 18.76 -2.90 -7.25
C HIS A 184 20.28 -2.66 -7.30
N ALA A 185 20.75 -1.51 -6.80
CA ALA A 185 22.17 -1.14 -6.78
C ALA A 185 23.02 -2.11 -5.96
N CYS A 186 22.52 -2.58 -4.82
CA CYS A 186 23.21 -3.57 -4.00
C CYS A 186 23.23 -4.96 -4.66
N GLY A 187 22.19 -5.32 -5.43
CA GLY A 187 22.10 -6.59 -6.15
C GLY A 187 22.36 -7.81 -5.25
N GLY A 188 21.92 -7.75 -3.99
CA GLY A 188 22.12 -8.83 -3.01
C GLY A 188 23.48 -8.88 -2.33
N LYS A 189 24.37 -7.91 -2.57
CA LYS A 189 25.75 -7.94 -2.10
C LYS A 189 25.99 -6.99 -0.93
N ASP A 190 26.25 -7.55 0.25
CA ASP A 190 26.51 -6.81 1.50
C ASP A 190 27.67 -5.81 1.34
N HIS A 191 28.78 -6.24 0.74
CA HIS A 191 29.95 -5.39 0.56
C HIS A 191 29.67 -4.13 -0.26
N ILE A 192 28.69 -4.17 -1.19
CA ILE A 192 28.30 -2.98 -1.95
C ILE A 192 27.59 -1.99 -1.02
N PHE A 193 26.59 -2.45 -0.27
CA PHE A 193 25.88 -1.63 0.71
C PHE A 193 26.84 -1.07 1.77
N SER A 194 27.66 -1.93 2.37
CA SER A 194 28.65 -1.55 3.37
C SER A 194 29.63 -0.49 2.83
N SER A 195 30.11 -0.63 1.59
CA SER A 195 30.99 0.38 0.97
C SER A 195 30.33 1.76 0.78
N MET A 196 28.99 1.82 0.71
CA MET A 196 28.27 3.09 0.63
C MET A 196 28.33 3.85 1.96
N ILE A 197 28.19 3.15 3.10
CA ILE A 197 27.95 3.77 4.42
C ILE A 197 29.08 3.57 5.45
N GLU A 198 30.16 2.88 5.09
CA GLU A 198 31.29 2.54 5.99
C GLU A 198 31.94 3.75 6.69
N LYS A 199 31.84 4.93 6.09
CA LYS A 199 32.42 6.16 6.64
C LYS A 199 31.55 6.81 7.72
N GLU A 200 30.26 6.50 7.77
CA GLU A 200 29.31 7.10 8.71
C GLU A 200 28.88 6.15 9.83
N LEU A 201 28.81 4.85 9.55
CA LEU A 201 28.21 3.88 10.46
C LEU A 201 29.22 2.79 10.87
N PRO A 202 29.29 2.45 12.18
CA PRO A 202 30.05 1.29 12.65
C PRO A 202 29.56 -0.02 12.04
N ALA A 203 30.48 -1.00 11.94
CA ALA A 203 30.20 -2.32 11.35
C ALA A 203 28.98 -3.05 11.94
N THR A 204 28.70 -2.88 13.25
CA THR A 204 27.53 -3.47 13.90
C THR A 204 26.22 -2.89 13.39
N LYS A 205 26.14 -1.57 13.24
CA LYS A 205 24.97 -0.87 12.70
C LYS A 205 24.79 -1.14 11.21
N MET A 206 25.88 -1.17 10.44
CA MET A 206 25.84 -1.55 9.02
C MET A 206 25.27 -2.95 8.83
N LYS A 207 25.73 -3.93 9.63
CA LYS A 207 25.22 -5.29 9.57
C LYS A 207 23.73 -5.38 9.92
N GLN A 208 23.26 -4.60 10.89
CA GLN A 208 21.83 -4.53 11.24
C GLN A 208 21.00 -3.91 10.11
N ALA A 209 21.49 -2.83 9.49
CA ALA A 209 20.86 -2.19 8.35
C ALA A 209 20.82 -3.13 7.12
N TRP A 210 21.91 -3.83 6.84
CA TRP A 210 21.98 -4.84 5.79
C TRP A 210 21.01 -5.99 6.07
N ASN A 211 20.96 -6.49 7.31
CA ASN A 211 20.04 -7.54 7.69
C ASN A 211 18.57 -7.12 7.50
N PHE A 212 18.23 -5.85 7.74
CA PHE A 212 16.90 -5.34 7.41
C PHE A 212 16.66 -5.32 5.89
N LEU A 213 17.56 -4.69 5.14
CA LEU A 213 17.47 -4.57 3.67
C LEU A 213 17.37 -5.94 2.99
N SER A 214 18.07 -6.94 3.54
CA SER A 214 18.11 -8.31 3.02
C SER A 214 16.86 -9.14 3.26
N HIS A 215 15.99 -8.70 4.17
CA HIS A 215 14.76 -9.42 4.49
C HIS A 215 13.52 -8.75 3.90
N LEU A 216 13.66 -7.58 3.28
CA LEU A 216 12.54 -6.89 2.64
C LEU A 216 11.87 -7.78 1.58
N PRO A 217 10.54 -7.81 1.52
CA PRO A 217 9.81 -8.68 0.61
C PRO A 217 9.75 -8.04 -0.78
N VAL A 218 10.78 -8.28 -1.59
CA VAL A 218 10.80 -7.91 -3.00
C VAL A 218 9.99 -8.93 -3.78
N ILE A 219 8.84 -8.51 -4.32
CA ILE A 219 7.92 -9.38 -5.05
C ILE A 219 7.91 -8.96 -6.53
N ASP A 220 8.13 -9.93 -7.40
CA ASP A 220 7.89 -9.81 -8.83
C ASP A 220 6.43 -10.13 -9.14
N VAL A 221 5.81 -9.32 -9.99
CA VAL A 221 4.37 -9.40 -10.31
C VAL A 221 4.18 -9.69 -11.79
N GLY A 222 3.63 -10.87 -12.09
CA GLY A 222 3.15 -11.24 -13.43
C GLY A 222 1.64 -11.08 -13.53
N LEU A 223 1.15 -10.60 -14.68
CA LEU A 223 -0.27 -10.39 -14.93
C LEU A 223 -0.74 -11.19 -16.15
N SER A 224 -1.88 -11.86 -16.02
CA SER A 224 -2.60 -12.49 -17.12
C SER A 224 -4.11 -12.32 -16.95
N VAL A 225 -4.85 -12.23 -18.05
CA VAL A 225 -6.32 -12.21 -18.03
C VAL A 225 -6.80 -13.57 -18.51
N LYS A 226 -7.71 -14.17 -17.74
CA LYS A 226 -8.48 -15.34 -18.13
C LYS A 226 -9.91 -14.95 -18.40
N GLY A 227 -10.46 -15.50 -19.46
CA GLY A 227 -11.85 -15.36 -19.83
C GLY A 227 -12.10 -15.95 -21.20
N TRP A 228 -13.33 -15.80 -21.66
CA TRP A 228 -13.77 -16.35 -22.93
C TRP A 228 -13.60 -15.33 -24.07
N TRP A 229 -13.16 -15.81 -25.23
CA TRP A 229 -13.00 -15.03 -26.46
C TRP A 229 -13.31 -15.90 -27.68
N ASP A 230 -13.94 -15.32 -28.71
CA ASP A 230 -14.38 -16.04 -29.93
C ASP A 230 -13.24 -16.80 -30.65
N ASP A 231 -11.96 -16.41 -30.46
CA ASP A 231 -10.77 -17.00 -31.09
C ASP A 231 -10.18 -18.22 -30.34
N SER A 232 -10.87 -18.79 -29.33
CA SER A 232 -10.36 -19.90 -28.48
C SER A 232 -10.30 -21.28 -29.16
N ALA A 233 -10.12 -21.33 -30.48
CA ALA A 233 -10.04 -22.58 -31.25
C ALA A 233 -8.81 -23.45 -30.90
N GLU A 234 -7.84 -22.91 -30.15
CA GLU A 234 -6.65 -23.64 -29.68
C GLU A 234 -6.45 -23.54 -28.15
N GLY A 235 -7.47 -23.79 -27.32
CA GLY A 235 -7.28 -24.20 -25.90
C GLY A 235 -6.41 -23.30 -25.00
N HIS A 236 -6.19 -22.04 -25.38
CA HIS A 236 -5.47 -21.05 -24.61
C HIS A 236 -6.48 -20.12 -23.96
N ASP A 237 -6.93 -20.46 -22.75
CA ASP A 237 -7.87 -19.68 -21.92
C ASP A 237 -7.17 -18.54 -21.14
N GLU A 238 -5.93 -18.18 -21.52
CA GLU A 238 -5.08 -17.24 -20.77
C GLU A 238 -4.30 -16.31 -21.71
N LEU A 239 -4.51 -15.00 -21.56
CA LEU A 239 -3.77 -13.95 -22.25
C LEU A 239 -2.80 -13.30 -21.26
N SER A 240 -1.50 -13.50 -21.46
CA SER A 240 -0.47 -12.83 -20.67
C SER A 240 -0.46 -11.33 -20.98
N ILE A 241 -0.55 -10.48 -19.96
CA ILE A 241 -0.39 -9.04 -20.12
C ILE A 241 1.10 -8.73 -20.09
N THR A 242 1.62 -8.13 -21.17
CA THR A 242 3.03 -7.72 -21.20
C THR A 242 3.21 -6.46 -20.36
N THR A 243 3.87 -6.57 -19.21
CA THR A 243 4.10 -5.49 -18.22
C THR A 243 5.29 -4.57 -18.56
N VAL A 244 5.80 -4.58 -19.79
CA VAL A 244 7.06 -3.91 -20.13
C VAL A 244 6.89 -2.39 -20.24
N THR A 245 7.42 -1.68 -19.24
CA THR A 245 7.85 -0.29 -19.39
C THR A 245 9.03 -0.23 -20.37
N SER A 246 8.95 0.63 -21.37
CA SER A 246 9.95 0.88 -22.43
C SER A 246 9.82 0.06 -23.73
N ASP A 247 9.28 0.79 -24.71
CA ASP A 247 9.71 0.90 -26.12
C ASP A 247 8.96 0.16 -27.25
N LYS A 248 8.46 1.02 -28.15
CA LYS A 248 7.98 0.85 -29.54
C LYS A 248 6.55 0.35 -29.77
N ARG A 249 5.74 1.32 -30.26
CA ARG A 249 4.54 1.19 -31.10
C ARG A 249 4.13 -0.24 -31.40
N ASN A 250 3.10 -0.73 -30.72
CA ASN A 250 2.32 -1.87 -31.21
C ASN A 250 0.92 -1.81 -30.61
N ASP A 251 -0.10 -1.93 -31.44
CA ASP A 251 -1.48 -2.19 -31.02
C ASP A 251 -1.59 -3.47 -30.16
N ASN A 252 -0.54 -4.29 -30.12
CA ASN A 252 -0.38 -5.49 -29.30
C ASN A 252 -0.35 -5.24 -27.77
N ARG A 253 -0.39 -3.99 -27.29
CA ARG A 253 -0.50 -3.68 -25.85
C ARG A 253 -1.93 -3.76 -25.33
N TRP A 254 -2.92 -3.64 -26.22
CA TRP A 254 -4.33 -3.56 -25.85
C TRP A 254 -4.95 -4.96 -25.84
N VAL A 255 -5.37 -5.41 -24.67
CA VAL A 255 -6.10 -6.68 -24.52
C VAL A 255 -7.52 -6.46 -25.01
N LYS A 256 -7.95 -7.26 -26.00
CA LYS A 256 -9.32 -7.22 -26.52
C LYS A 256 -10.22 -8.02 -25.58
N LEU A 257 -11.28 -7.39 -25.08
CA LEU A 257 -12.28 -8.00 -24.21
C LEU A 257 -13.67 -7.59 -24.68
N HIS A 258 -14.69 -8.41 -24.46
CA HIS A 258 -16.07 -8.04 -24.77
C HIS A 258 -16.63 -7.11 -23.70
N ALA A 259 -17.53 -6.22 -24.11
CA ALA A 259 -18.27 -5.33 -23.21
C ALA A 259 -19.24 -6.13 -22.34
N ASP A 260 -19.46 -5.65 -21.12
CA ASP A 260 -20.42 -6.21 -20.15
C ASP A 260 -20.22 -7.71 -19.88
N GLN A 261 -18.97 -8.11 -19.64
CA GLN A 261 -18.60 -9.50 -19.38
C GLN A 261 -17.63 -9.60 -18.19
N GLU A 262 -17.76 -10.66 -17.39
CA GLU A 262 -16.83 -10.96 -16.30
C GLU A 262 -15.52 -11.57 -16.84
N TYR A 263 -14.39 -11.04 -16.38
CA TYR A 263 -13.05 -11.58 -16.62
C TYR A 263 -12.31 -11.77 -15.30
N VAL A 264 -11.33 -12.67 -15.31
CA VAL A 264 -10.48 -12.93 -14.14
C VAL A 264 -9.06 -12.45 -14.43
N LEU A 265 -8.62 -11.44 -13.69
CA LEU A 265 -7.22 -11.05 -13.62
C LEU A 265 -6.45 -12.01 -12.71
N GLN A 266 -5.54 -12.78 -13.29
CA GLN A 266 -4.58 -13.60 -12.58
C GLN A 266 -3.30 -12.82 -12.30
N VAL A 267 -2.94 -12.75 -11.03
CA VAL A 267 -1.76 -12.05 -10.52
C VAL A 267 -0.81 -13.08 -9.93
N SER A 268 0.30 -13.30 -10.62
CA SER A 268 1.39 -14.17 -10.19
C SER A 268 2.38 -13.39 -9.34
N LEU A 269 2.44 -13.67 -8.05
CA LEU A 269 3.34 -13.03 -7.08
C LEU A 269 4.51 -13.96 -6.79
N GLN A 270 5.74 -13.54 -7.09
CA GLN A 270 6.94 -14.32 -6.85
C GLN A 270 7.92 -13.56 -5.97
N ARG A 271 8.28 -14.11 -4.81
CA ARG A 271 9.30 -13.51 -3.93
C ARG A 271 10.68 -13.69 -4.54
N VAL A 272 11.37 -12.58 -4.79
CA VAL A 272 12.73 -12.58 -5.36
C VAL A 272 13.75 -12.79 -4.26
N ASN A 273 14.49 -13.90 -4.36
CA ASN A 273 15.63 -14.15 -3.48
C ASN A 273 16.87 -13.47 -4.07
N LEU A 274 17.14 -12.23 -3.68
CA LEU A 274 18.30 -11.44 -4.12
C LEU A 274 19.62 -11.92 -3.49
N GLY A 275 19.92 -13.22 -3.47
CA GLY A 275 21.17 -13.75 -2.91
C GLY A 275 21.34 -13.54 -1.39
N PHE A 276 20.32 -13.03 -0.70
CA PHE A 276 20.27 -12.93 0.74
C PHE A 276 20.37 -14.33 1.36
N HIS A 277 21.23 -14.49 2.37
CA HIS A 277 21.54 -15.80 2.97
C HIS A 277 20.27 -16.59 3.30
N LYS A 278 20.32 -17.93 3.15
CA LYS A 278 19.26 -18.91 3.51
C LYS A 278 18.95 -18.90 5.02
N GLY A 279 18.47 -17.77 5.54
CA GLY A 279 17.77 -17.69 6.82
C GLY A 279 16.39 -18.31 6.70
N LYS A 280 15.80 -18.65 7.85
CA LYS A 280 14.40 -19.06 7.91
C LYS A 280 13.55 -17.87 7.43
N GLN A 281 12.92 -18.01 6.27
CA GLN A 281 11.97 -17.02 5.77
C GLN A 281 10.84 -16.91 6.81
N ASP A 282 10.75 -15.75 7.44
CA ASP A 282 9.74 -15.44 8.45
C ASP A 282 8.55 -14.73 7.77
N SER A 283 7.34 -15.02 8.24
CA SER A 283 6.14 -14.28 7.82
C SER A 283 6.04 -12.93 8.50
N HIS A 284 6.75 -12.72 9.61
CA HIS A 284 6.69 -11.51 10.39
C HIS A 284 7.36 -10.33 9.69
N ALA A 285 6.62 -9.22 9.57
CA ALA A 285 7.14 -7.96 9.09
C ALA A 285 8.03 -7.28 10.14
N VAL A 286 9.07 -6.58 9.70
CA VAL A 286 9.94 -5.82 10.59
C VAL A 286 9.33 -4.45 10.88
N THR A 287 8.61 -4.35 12.00
CA THR A 287 7.85 -3.16 12.40
C THR A 287 8.31 -2.62 13.76
N PRO A 288 9.54 -2.08 13.88
CA PRO A 288 10.17 -1.78 15.18
C PRO A 288 9.48 -0.66 15.98
N ARG A 289 8.60 0.11 15.34
CA ARG A 289 7.84 1.21 15.97
C ARG A 289 6.38 0.85 16.22
N PHE A 290 5.91 -0.29 15.70
CA PHE A 290 4.56 -0.75 15.96
C PHE A 290 4.56 -1.69 17.17
N PRO A 291 3.63 -1.54 18.13
CA PRO A 291 3.69 -2.26 19.39
C PRO A 291 3.33 -3.76 19.30
N LYS A 292 2.65 -4.17 18.24
CA LYS A 292 2.22 -5.56 18.03
C LYS A 292 3.04 -6.21 16.92
N SER A 293 3.29 -7.51 17.04
CA SER A 293 3.80 -8.30 15.92
C SER A 293 2.78 -8.33 14.79
N LYS A 294 3.24 -8.19 13.56
CA LYS A 294 2.39 -8.22 12.37
C LYS A 294 3.04 -9.11 11.30
N ASP A 295 2.24 -9.94 10.67
CA ASP A 295 2.66 -10.68 9.48
C ASP A 295 2.59 -9.80 8.24
N GLU A 296 3.49 -10.03 7.30
CA GLU A 296 3.49 -9.38 5.99
C GLU A 296 2.18 -9.66 5.27
N GLY A 297 1.52 -8.60 4.82
CA GLY A 297 0.35 -8.64 3.97
C GLY A 297 0.43 -7.64 2.82
N TRP A 298 -0.48 -7.80 1.87
CA TRP A 298 -0.54 -7.03 0.64
C TRP A 298 -1.99 -6.75 0.23
N PHE A 299 -2.17 -5.65 -0.48
CA PHE A 299 -3.39 -5.28 -1.16
C PHE A 299 -3.16 -5.33 -2.66
N LEU A 300 -4.07 -5.98 -3.37
CA LEU A 300 -4.24 -5.84 -4.82
C LEU A 300 -5.47 -4.97 -5.04
N ILE A 301 -5.26 -3.79 -5.62
CA ILE A 301 -6.27 -2.77 -5.80
C ILE A 301 -6.36 -2.52 -7.31
N LEU A 302 -7.46 -2.92 -7.93
CA LEU A 302 -7.73 -2.66 -9.33
C LEU A 302 -8.69 -1.48 -9.43
N GLY A 303 -8.34 -0.45 -10.21
CA GLY A 303 -9.19 0.72 -10.38
C GLY A 303 -9.01 1.43 -11.71
N GLU A 304 -9.98 2.26 -12.08
CA GLU A 304 -9.94 3.17 -13.21
C GLU A 304 -9.62 4.58 -12.70
N VAL A 305 -8.40 5.06 -13.02
CA VAL A 305 -7.88 6.32 -12.46
C VAL A 305 -8.69 7.53 -12.93
N ASP A 306 -9.10 7.54 -14.20
CA ASP A 306 -9.81 8.67 -14.80
C ASP A 306 -11.19 8.89 -14.16
N LYS A 307 -11.91 7.81 -13.86
CA LYS A 307 -13.19 7.84 -13.15
C LYS A 307 -13.05 7.85 -11.63
N ARG A 308 -11.84 7.61 -11.11
CA ARG A 308 -11.56 7.43 -9.68
C ARG A 308 -12.38 6.29 -9.06
N GLU A 309 -12.67 5.29 -9.88
CA GLU A 309 -13.53 4.17 -9.53
C GLU A 309 -12.66 2.97 -9.16
N LEU A 310 -12.95 2.37 -8.00
CA LEU A 310 -12.37 1.11 -7.61
C LEU A 310 -13.18 0.00 -8.27
N ILE A 311 -12.47 -0.90 -8.95
CA ILE A 311 -13.05 -2.04 -9.64
C ILE A 311 -13.02 -3.28 -8.74
N ALA A 312 -11.88 -3.53 -8.07
CA ALA A 312 -11.74 -4.64 -7.14
C ALA A 312 -10.66 -4.41 -6.08
N LEU A 313 -10.89 -4.94 -4.88
CA LEU A 313 -9.91 -4.99 -3.79
C LEU A 313 -9.74 -6.43 -3.32
N LYS A 314 -8.49 -6.93 -3.29
CA LYS A 314 -8.15 -8.25 -2.75
C LYS A 314 -7.03 -8.13 -1.71
N ARG A 315 -7.24 -8.74 -0.55
CA ARG A 315 -6.22 -8.88 0.51
C ARG A 315 -5.44 -10.16 0.28
N VAL A 316 -4.11 -10.07 0.31
CA VAL A 316 -3.19 -11.19 0.13
C VAL A 316 -2.29 -11.27 1.36
N GLY A 317 -2.14 -12.47 1.93
CA GLY A 317 -1.24 -12.68 3.05
C GLY A 317 0.22 -12.80 2.62
N TYR A 318 1.01 -13.43 3.49
CA TYR A 318 2.43 -13.67 3.28
C TYR A 318 2.75 -14.42 1.97
N VAL A 319 3.61 -13.84 1.13
CA VAL A 319 4.08 -14.44 -0.12
C VAL A 319 5.39 -15.19 0.13
N ARG A 320 5.32 -16.51 0.21
CA ARG A 320 6.50 -17.34 0.53
C ARG A 320 7.47 -17.50 -0.64
N ASN A 321 7.01 -18.12 -1.73
CA ASN A 321 7.81 -18.39 -2.93
C ASN A 321 7.08 -17.90 -4.17
N HIS A 322 5.95 -18.54 -4.47
CA HIS A 322 5.08 -18.20 -5.59
C HIS A 322 3.63 -18.31 -5.11
N HIS A 323 2.80 -17.35 -5.49
CA HIS A 323 1.39 -17.32 -5.15
C HIS A 323 0.61 -16.76 -6.33
N LEU A 324 -0.41 -17.49 -6.80
CA LEU A 324 -1.29 -17.05 -7.88
C LEU A 324 -2.61 -16.58 -7.27
N VAL A 325 -2.92 -15.30 -7.45
CA VAL A 325 -4.14 -14.67 -6.92
C VAL A 325 -5.08 -14.36 -8.08
N SER A 326 -6.37 -14.62 -7.91
CA SER A 326 -7.40 -14.31 -8.90
C SER A 326 -8.31 -13.19 -8.39
N ILE A 327 -8.53 -12.20 -9.26
CA ILE A 327 -9.39 -11.04 -9.06
C ILE A 327 -10.40 -10.99 -10.21
N SER A 328 -11.67 -11.16 -9.91
CA SER A 328 -12.75 -10.96 -10.88
C SER A 328 -13.01 -9.47 -11.10
N PHE A 329 -13.33 -9.10 -12.34
CA PHE A 329 -13.81 -7.76 -12.69
C PHE A 329 -14.73 -7.80 -13.91
N TYR A 330 -15.63 -6.82 -14.01
CA TYR A 330 -16.47 -6.63 -15.18
C TYR A 330 -15.88 -5.59 -16.13
N THR A 331 -16.03 -5.82 -17.43
CA THR A 331 -15.75 -4.80 -18.45
C THR A 331 -16.89 -3.79 -18.55
N PRO A 332 -16.60 -2.54 -18.94
CA PRO A 332 -17.64 -1.53 -19.16
C PRO A 332 -18.61 -1.93 -20.28
N GLU A 333 -19.88 -1.49 -20.16
CA GLU A 333 -20.91 -1.71 -21.17
C GLU A 333 -20.60 -1.03 -22.52
N VAL A 334 -19.93 0.13 -22.47
CA VAL A 334 -19.66 0.93 -23.66
C VAL A 334 -18.34 0.48 -24.29
N PRO A 335 -18.33 0.02 -25.57
CA PRO A 335 -17.11 -0.31 -26.27
C PRO A 335 -16.17 0.89 -26.36
N GLY A 336 -14.88 0.65 -26.17
CA GLY A 336 -13.90 1.72 -26.08
C GLY A 336 -12.56 1.27 -25.54
N ARG A 337 -11.66 2.25 -25.37
CA ARG A 337 -10.35 2.05 -24.78
C ARG A 337 -10.38 2.51 -23.34
N TYR A 338 -10.03 1.60 -22.44
CA TYR A 338 -9.99 1.83 -21.00
C TYR A 338 -8.60 1.47 -20.46
N ILE A 339 -8.15 2.20 -19.44
CA ILE A 339 -6.91 1.90 -18.73
C ILE A 339 -7.28 1.60 -17.29
N TYR A 340 -7.13 0.33 -16.93
CA TYR A 340 -7.23 -0.10 -15.54
C TYR A 340 -5.85 -0.13 -14.94
N THR A 341 -5.71 0.29 -13.70
CA THR A 341 -4.44 0.29 -12.99
C THR A 341 -4.53 -0.67 -11.81
N LEU A 342 -3.61 -1.63 -11.77
CA LEU A 342 -3.41 -2.50 -10.62
C LEU A 342 -2.34 -1.89 -9.71
N TYR A 343 -2.71 -1.60 -8.47
CA TYR A 343 -1.79 -1.27 -7.40
C TYR A 343 -1.55 -2.51 -6.54
N PHE A 344 -0.28 -2.87 -6.40
CA PHE A 344 0.17 -3.89 -5.46
C PHE A 344 0.87 -3.18 -4.30
N MET A 345 0.20 -3.09 -3.15
CA MET A 345 0.64 -2.29 -2.02
C MET A 345 0.90 -3.16 -0.79
N SER A 346 2.00 -2.91 -0.07
CA SER A 346 2.24 -3.58 1.21
C SER A 346 1.28 -3.05 2.27
N ASP A 347 0.86 -3.90 3.21
CA ASP A 347 0.16 -3.43 4.40
C ASP A 347 1.12 -3.08 5.55
N CYS A 348 2.44 -3.25 5.36
CA CYS A 348 3.46 -3.08 6.39
C CYS A 348 4.56 -2.09 6.02
N TYR A 349 5.03 -2.10 4.77
CA TYR A 349 6.25 -1.41 4.37
C TYR A 349 5.95 -0.20 3.48
N LEU A 350 6.75 0.85 3.64
CA LEU A 350 6.72 2.03 2.77
C LEU A 350 7.76 1.88 1.66
N GLY A 351 7.39 2.24 0.43
CA GLY A 351 8.30 2.30 -0.72
C GLY A 351 8.54 0.97 -1.43
N LEU A 352 7.72 -0.05 -1.17
CA LEU A 352 7.71 -1.34 -1.90
C LEU A 352 6.48 -1.49 -2.82
N ASP A 353 5.65 -0.46 -2.90
CA ASP A 353 4.41 -0.49 -3.67
C ASP A 353 4.72 -0.42 -5.17
N GLN A 354 3.90 -1.13 -5.96
CA GLN A 354 4.06 -1.27 -7.40
C GLN A 354 2.75 -0.94 -8.11
N GLN A 355 2.86 -0.39 -9.31
CA GLN A 355 1.72 0.03 -10.12
C GLN A 355 1.86 -0.50 -11.55
N TYR A 356 0.79 -1.07 -12.10
CA TYR A 356 0.76 -1.62 -13.46
C TYR A 356 -0.47 -1.16 -14.22
N ASP A 357 -0.28 -0.56 -15.39
CA ASP A 357 -1.37 -0.15 -16.27
C ASP A 357 -1.74 -1.28 -17.24
N ILE A 358 -3.00 -1.67 -17.18
CA ILE A 358 -3.65 -2.70 -18.00
C ILE A 358 -4.50 -2.00 -19.05
N HIS A 359 -4.11 -2.17 -20.31
CA HIS A 359 -4.74 -1.49 -21.44
C HIS A 359 -5.82 -2.38 -22.05
N LEU A 360 -7.08 -1.99 -21.91
CA LEU A 360 -8.23 -2.75 -22.36
C LEU A 360 -8.85 -2.10 -23.59
N ASN A 361 -9.04 -2.88 -24.65
CA ASN A 361 -9.82 -2.48 -25.81
C ASN A 361 -11.12 -3.28 -25.83
N VAL A 362 -12.15 -2.67 -25.24
CA VAL A 362 -13.47 -3.26 -25.07
C VAL A 362 -14.21 -3.19 -26.39
N ILE A 363 -14.57 -4.36 -26.93
CA ILE A 363 -15.33 -4.53 -28.17
C ILE A 363 -16.80 -4.84 -27.84
N PRO A 364 -17.74 -4.69 -28.78
CA PRO A 364 -19.13 -5.05 -28.56
C PRO A 364 -19.29 -6.47 -28.00
N ALA A 365 -20.33 -6.67 -27.18
CA ALA A 365 -20.65 -7.96 -26.58
C ALA A 365 -20.77 -9.06 -27.66
N SER A 366 -20.25 -10.25 -27.35
CA SER A 366 -20.44 -11.43 -28.20
C SER A 366 -21.80 -12.06 -27.88
N VAL A 367 -22.63 -12.24 -28.92
CA VAL A 367 -23.95 -12.89 -28.79
C VAL A 367 -23.81 -14.35 -28.34
N SER A 368 -22.67 -14.99 -28.63
CA SER A 368 -22.35 -16.36 -28.17
C SER A 368 -21.92 -16.43 -26.71
N ALA A 369 -21.21 -15.42 -26.19
CA ALA A 369 -20.78 -15.39 -24.79
C ALA A 369 -21.96 -15.30 -23.82
N GLN A 370 -22.92 -14.42 -24.11
CA GLN A 370 -24.09 -14.17 -23.27
C GLN A 370 -25.01 -15.40 -23.16
N ALA A 371 -25.13 -16.19 -24.24
CA ALA A 371 -25.96 -17.39 -24.25
C ALA A 371 -25.44 -18.52 -23.35
N ASP A 372 -24.11 -18.62 -23.19
CA ASP A 372 -23.48 -19.63 -22.31
C ASP A 372 -23.48 -19.18 -20.84
N GLU A 373 -23.37 -17.87 -20.56
CA GLU A 373 -23.48 -17.31 -19.21
C GLU A 373 -24.91 -17.53 -18.64
N GLU A 374 -25.95 -17.26 -19.43
CA GLU A 374 -27.34 -17.58 -19.08
C GLU A 374 -27.58 -19.08 -18.86
N LEU A 375 -26.91 -19.94 -19.64
CA LEU A 375 -27.00 -21.40 -19.48
C LEU A 375 -26.26 -21.90 -18.24
N SER A 376 -25.10 -21.32 -17.95
CA SER A 376 -24.29 -21.56 -16.74
C SER A 376 -25.09 -21.21 -15.48
N ASP A 377 -25.70 -20.04 -15.45
CA ASP A 377 -26.48 -19.56 -14.30
C ASP A 377 -27.76 -20.39 -14.12
N ALA A 378 -28.45 -20.73 -15.21
CA ALA A 378 -29.60 -21.63 -15.15
C ALA A 378 -29.24 -23.03 -14.60
N LEU A 379 -28.04 -23.54 -14.93
CA LEU A 379 -27.53 -24.81 -14.41
C LEU A 379 -27.06 -24.73 -12.95
N ALA A 380 -26.56 -23.57 -12.51
CA ALA A 380 -26.20 -23.32 -11.11
C ALA A 380 -27.46 -23.28 -10.23
N ASP A 381 -28.52 -22.60 -10.67
CA ASP A 381 -29.80 -22.54 -9.96
C ASP A 381 -30.51 -23.90 -9.86
N LEU A 382 -30.30 -24.79 -10.84
CA LEU A 382 -30.81 -26.16 -10.81
C LEU A 382 -30.06 -27.08 -9.83
N LYS A 383 -28.83 -26.73 -9.40
CA LYS A 383 -28.05 -27.51 -8.43
C LYS A 383 -28.29 -27.10 -6.97
N VAL A 384 -28.96 -25.97 -6.74
CA VAL A 384 -29.26 -25.43 -5.40
C VAL A 384 -30.68 -25.80 -4.92
N LYS A 385 -31.51 -26.43 -5.77
CA LYS A 385 -32.76 -27.10 -5.40
C LYS A 385 -32.57 -28.61 -5.30
#